data_AF-A0A349CWD9-F1
#
_entry.id   AF-A0A349CWD9-F1
#
_cell.length_a   1.000
_cell.length_b   1.000
_cell.length_c   1.000
_cell.angle_alpha   90.00
_cell.angle_beta   90.00
_cell.angle_gamma   90.00
#
_symmetry.space_group_name_H-M   'P 1'
#
loop_
_entity.id
_entity.type
_entity.pdbx_description
1 polymer ?
#
loop_
_entity_poly.entity_id
_entity_poly.type
_entity_poly.pdbx_seq_one_letter_code
_entity_poly.pdbx_strand_id
1 'polypeptide(L)'
;MKRPLIAASVLAASVLAMAGCSQVEALAPVGGNHMTEIRYAAIDILLAKNIDVLVAPVCEQSGEAVSCTGETAEGQTITVESPADATDTVTVTVGSETIFDGKYWDILDDAVRGDL
;
A
#
# COMPACT_ATOMS: atom_id res chain seq x y z
N MET A 1 44.10 42.91 -25.04
CA MET A 1 42.64 43.05 -24.91
C MET A 1 42.01 41.66 -24.83
N LYS A 2 41.25 41.39 -23.76
CA LYS A 2 40.04 40.53 -23.65
C LYS A 2 40.15 39.16 -24.36
N ARG A 3 40.25 38.03 -23.64
CA ARG A 3 39.09 37.37 -22.99
C ARG A 3 39.56 36.18 -22.13
N PRO A 4 39.33 36.18 -20.80
CA PRO A 4 39.42 34.95 -20.01
C PRO A 4 38.16 34.79 -19.14
N LEU A 5 37.00 34.40 -19.71
CA LEU A 5 35.78 34.24 -18.88
C LEU A 5 34.84 33.11 -19.29
N ILE A 6 35.10 32.36 -20.36
CA ILE A 6 34.09 31.43 -20.91
C ILE A 6 34.23 30.00 -20.34
N ALA A 7 35.39 29.62 -19.81
CA ALA A 7 35.64 28.24 -19.39
C ALA A 7 35.13 27.90 -17.97
N ALA A 8 34.91 28.89 -17.11
CA ALA A 8 34.52 28.64 -15.71
C ALA A 8 33.01 28.43 -15.51
N SER A 9 32.18 28.81 -16.49
CA SER A 9 30.71 28.79 -16.37
C SER A 9 30.07 27.43 -16.71
N VAL A 10 30.75 26.56 -17.46
CA VAL A 10 30.18 25.26 -17.87
C VAL A 10 30.24 24.22 -16.73
N LEU A 11 31.26 24.29 -15.87
CA LEU A 11 31.45 23.31 -14.80
C LEU A 11 30.50 23.53 -13.59
N ALA A 12 30.04 24.77 -13.38
CA ALA A 12 29.10 25.10 -12.30
C ALA A 12 27.66 24.68 -12.61
N ALA A 13 27.29 24.56 -13.89
CA ALA A 13 25.93 24.19 -14.30
C ALA A 13 25.64 22.69 -14.10
N SER A 14 26.66 21.83 -14.13
CA SER A 14 26.50 20.38 -13.95
C SER A 14 26.22 19.94 -12.50
N VAL A 15 26.57 20.75 -11.49
CA VAL A 15 26.35 20.41 -10.07
C VAL A 15 24.91 20.71 -9.63
N LEU A 16 24.23 21.66 -10.29
CA LEU A 16 22.83 22.00 -10.01
C LEU A 16 21.81 21.01 -10.61
N ALA A 17 22.23 20.16 -11.56
CA ALA A 17 21.37 19.10 -12.13
C ALA A 17 21.23 17.87 -11.21
N MET A 18 22.01 17.81 -10.12
CA MET A 18 21.92 16.76 -9.09
C MET A 18 21.06 17.19 -7.89
N ALA A 19 20.41 18.36 -7.96
CA ALA A 19 19.33 18.71 -7.05
C ALA A 19 18.10 17.86 -7.42
N GLY A 20 18.10 16.65 -6.84
CA GLY A 20 17.05 15.65 -6.75
C GLY A 20 15.80 15.89 -7.57
N CYS A 21 15.60 15.06 -8.58
CA CYS A 21 14.26 14.62 -8.93
C CYS A 21 13.58 14.21 -7.62
N SER A 22 12.62 15.00 -7.13
CA SER A 22 11.78 14.64 -5.99
C SER A 22 10.84 13.50 -6.40
N GLN A 23 11.41 12.34 -6.73
CA GLN A 23 10.67 11.11 -7.02
C GLN A 23 10.08 10.49 -5.74
N VAL A 24 10.36 11.07 -4.57
CA VAL A 24 9.89 10.59 -3.27
C VAL A 24 8.36 10.67 -3.16
N GLU A 25 7.72 11.68 -3.77
CA GLU A 25 6.24 11.76 -3.78
C GLU A 25 5.57 10.83 -4.81
N ALA A 26 6.34 10.21 -5.73
CA ALA A 26 5.78 9.28 -6.71
C ALA A 26 5.74 7.82 -6.20
N LEU A 27 6.43 7.53 -5.09
CA LEU A 27 6.39 6.22 -4.44
C LEU A 27 5.32 6.29 -3.35
N ALA A 28 4.10 5.85 -3.66
CA ALA A 28 3.16 5.50 -2.61
C ALA A 28 3.86 4.52 -1.66
N PRO A 29 3.68 4.64 -0.32
CA PRO A 29 4.22 3.67 0.61
C PRO A 29 3.84 2.26 0.16
N VAL A 30 4.82 1.38 -0.02
CA VAL A 30 4.63 -0.04 -0.37
C VAL A 30 4.70 -0.94 0.88
N GLY A 31 4.61 -0.33 2.07
CA GLY A 31 4.72 -0.95 3.39
C GLY A 31 5.10 0.09 4.45
N GLY A 32 4.99 -0.24 5.74
CA GLY A 32 5.29 0.66 6.86
C GLY A 32 4.22 1.72 7.11
N ASN A 33 3.06 1.61 6.45
CA ASN A 33 1.89 2.44 6.67
C ASN A 33 0.68 1.54 6.93
N HIS A 34 0.00 1.74 8.06
CA HIS A 34 -1.09 0.89 8.53
C HIS A 34 -2.18 0.64 7.46
N MET A 35 -2.66 1.70 6.79
CA MET A 35 -3.67 1.57 5.74
C MET A 35 -3.17 0.71 4.56
N THR A 36 -1.91 0.87 4.19
CA THR A 36 -1.28 0.07 3.13
C THR A 36 -1.13 -1.39 3.55
N GLU A 37 -0.73 -1.65 4.79
CA GLU A 37 -0.57 -3.00 5.34
C GLU A 37 -1.90 -3.74 5.44
N ILE A 38 -2.97 -3.07 5.91
CA ILE A 38 -4.32 -3.63 5.92
C ILE A 38 -4.80 -3.96 4.50
N ARG A 39 -4.52 -3.10 3.52
CA ARG A 39 -4.86 -3.38 2.12
C ARG A 39 -4.16 -4.62 1.60
N TYR A 40 -2.87 -4.78 1.86
CA TYR A 40 -2.10 -5.94 1.42
C TYR A 40 -2.56 -7.22 2.13
N ALA A 41 -2.75 -7.17 3.45
CA ALA A 41 -3.26 -8.29 4.21
C ALA A 41 -4.63 -8.76 3.66
N ALA A 42 -5.53 -7.83 3.34
CA ALA A 42 -6.81 -8.17 2.73
C ALA A 42 -6.64 -8.87 1.37
N ILE A 43 -5.74 -8.39 0.52
CA ILE A 43 -5.47 -9.02 -0.79
C ILE A 43 -4.88 -10.42 -0.61
N ASP A 44 -3.94 -10.60 0.32
CA ASP A 44 -3.31 -11.90 0.60
C ASP A 44 -4.31 -12.89 1.20
N ILE A 45 -5.20 -12.43 2.08
CA ILE A 45 -6.31 -13.25 2.61
C ILE A 45 -7.22 -13.72 1.47
N LEU A 46 -7.65 -12.81 0.58
CA LEU A 46 -8.51 -13.15 -0.55
C LEU A 46 -7.82 -14.16 -1.48
N LEU A 47 -6.53 -13.96 -1.74
CA LEU A 47 -5.71 -14.88 -2.54
C LEU A 47 -5.60 -16.26 -1.90
N ALA A 48 -5.28 -16.34 -0.60
CA ALA A 48 -5.20 -17.60 0.16
C ALA A 48 -6.54 -18.37 0.16
N LYS A 49 -7.67 -17.64 0.09
CA LYS A 49 -9.01 -18.22 -0.04
C LYS A 49 -9.44 -18.51 -1.48
N ASN A 50 -8.59 -18.23 -2.48
CA ASN A 50 -8.90 -18.36 -3.91
C ASN A 50 -10.16 -17.58 -4.33
N ILE A 51 -10.32 -16.35 -3.80
CA ILE A 51 -11.43 -15.47 -4.13
C ILE A 51 -11.00 -14.52 -5.24
N ASP A 52 -11.62 -14.66 -6.41
CA ASP A 52 -11.38 -13.78 -7.54
C ASP A 52 -11.93 -12.37 -7.29
N VAL A 53 -11.10 -11.37 -7.52
CA VAL A 53 -11.41 -9.96 -7.23
C VAL A 53 -11.67 -9.20 -8.54
N LEU A 54 -12.83 -8.53 -8.63
CA LEU A 54 -13.17 -7.64 -9.74
C LEU A 54 -12.69 -6.22 -9.48
N VAL A 55 -12.94 -5.73 -8.26
CA VAL A 55 -12.50 -4.42 -7.78
C VAL A 55 -11.67 -4.64 -6.53
N ALA A 56 -10.36 -4.38 -6.64
CA ALA A 56 -9.44 -4.49 -5.52
C ALA A 56 -9.88 -3.60 -4.35
N PRO A 57 -9.73 -4.05 -3.09
CA PRO A 57 -10.06 -3.23 -1.94
C PRO A 57 -9.39 -1.86 -2.00
N VAL A 58 -10.21 -0.81 -1.87
CA VAL A 58 -9.77 0.57 -1.69
C VAL A 58 -10.00 0.94 -0.24
N CYS A 59 -8.96 1.42 0.43
CA CYS A 59 -8.98 1.71 1.86
C CYS A 59 -9.08 3.21 2.14
N GLU A 60 -9.77 3.54 3.21
CA GLU A 60 -9.80 4.86 3.82
C GLU A 60 -9.35 4.75 5.28
N GLN A 61 -8.80 5.84 5.81
CA GLN A 61 -8.36 5.91 7.20
C GLN A 61 -9.14 7.00 7.95
N SER A 62 -9.66 6.65 9.13
CA SER A 62 -10.34 7.56 10.04
C SER A 62 -9.69 7.45 11.42
N GLY A 63 -8.80 8.39 11.74
CA GLY A 63 -7.92 8.25 12.89
C GLY A 63 -7.00 7.04 12.73
N GLU A 64 -7.07 6.09 13.67
CA GLU A 64 -6.30 4.84 13.61
C GLU A 64 -7.08 3.70 12.93
N ALA A 65 -8.39 3.85 12.75
CA ALA A 65 -9.20 2.86 12.07
C ALA A 65 -8.98 2.90 10.56
N VAL A 66 -8.95 1.72 9.94
CA VAL A 66 -8.89 1.54 8.50
C VAL A 66 -10.07 0.71 8.06
N SER A 67 -10.78 1.15 7.03
CA SER A 67 -11.82 0.38 6.37
C SER A 67 -11.52 0.30 4.88
N CYS A 68 -11.79 -0.85 4.27
CA CYS A 68 -11.66 -1.02 2.83
C CYS A 68 -12.90 -1.65 2.23
N THR A 69 -13.21 -1.26 1.00
CA THR A 69 -14.30 -1.86 0.23
C THR A 69 -13.83 -2.27 -1.16
N GLY A 70 -14.36 -3.38 -1.65
CA GLY A 70 -14.09 -3.92 -2.98
C GLY A 70 -15.22 -4.84 -3.44
N GLU A 71 -14.98 -5.57 -4.53
CA GLU A 71 -15.98 -6.46 -5.13
C GLU A 71 -15.32 -7.71 -5.71
N THR A 72 -15.92 -8.88 -5.49
CA THR A 72 -15.48 -10.14 -6.10
C THR A 72 -15.90 -10.22 -7.58
N ALA A 73 -15.30 -11.14 -8.34
CA ALA A 73 -15.72 -11.45 -9.72
C ALA A 73 -17.19 -11.91 -9.82
N GLU A 74 -17.75 -12.41 -8.72
CA GLU A 74 -19.14 -12.84 -8.60
C GLU A 74 -20.09 -11.70 -8.17
N GLY A 75 -19.57 -10.49 -7.98
CA GLY A 75 -20.35 -9.31 -7.59
C GLY A 75 -20.67 -9.22 -6.09
N GLN A 76 -19.98 -9.99 -5.24
CA GLN A 76 -20.13 -9.88 -3.79
C GLN A 76 -19.27 -8.74 -3.25
N THR A 77 -19.81 -7.96 -2.33
CA THR A 77 -19.06 -6.91 -1.63
C THR A 77 -17.97 -7.52 -0.76
N ILE A 78 -16.77 -6.96 -0.85
CA ILE A 78 -15.66 -7.23 0.06
C ILE A 78 -15.61 -6.07 1.07
N THR A 79 -15.67 -6.40 2.35
CA THR A 79 -15.53 -5.44 3.46
C THR A 79 -14.33 -5.84 4.30
N VAL A 80 -13.45 -4.88 4.55
CA VAL A 80 -12.26 -5.04 5.40
C VAL A 80 -12.33 -4.00 6.50
N GLU A 81 -12.15 -4.41 7.74
CA GLU A 81 -12.17 -3.50 8.89
C GLU A 81 -10.98 -3.77 9.81
N SER A 82 -10.25 -2.72 10.16
CA SER A 82 -9.26 -2.70 11.25
C SER A 82 -9.65 -1.55 12.19
N PRO A 83 -10.22 -1.86 13.37
CA PRO A 83 -10.76 -0.84 14.24
C PRO A 83 -9.67 -0.12 15.04
N ALA A 84 -9.94 1.11 15.47
CA ALA A 84 -8.96 1.95 16.18
C ALA A 84 -8.55 1.40 17.55
N ASP A 85 -9.38 0.58 18.20
CA ASP A 85 -9.09 -0.05 19.49
C ASP A 85 -8.41 -1.42 19.37
N ALA A 86 -8.23 -1.94 18.15
CA ALA A 86 -7.50 -3.16 17.85
C ALA A 86 -6.79 -3.05 16.49
N THR A 87 -5.87 -2.09 16.39
CA THR A 87 -5.19 -1.74 15.12
C THR A 87 -4.33 -2.87 14.55
N ASP A 88 -3.97 -3.88 15.33
CA ASP A 88 -3.24 -5.05 14.84
C ASP A 88 -4.16 -6.17 14.33
N THR A 89 -5.47 -6.01 14.44
CA THR A 89 -6.49 -6.95 13.97
C THR A 89 -7.12 -6.45 12.67
N VAL A 90 -7.46 -7.40 11.79
CA VAL A 90 -8.27 -7.17 10.60
C VAL A 90 -9.38 -8.22 10.50
N THR A 91 -10.57 -7.77 10.13
CA THR A 91 -11.69 -8.63 9.78
C THR A 91 -11.97 -8.47 8.28
N VAL A 92 -12.06 -9.58 7.55
CA VAL A 92 -12.40 -9.60 6.11
C VAL A 92 -13.70 -10.37 5.92
N THR A 93 -14.67 -9.72 5.28
CA THR A 93 -16.00 -10.25 4.99
C THR A 93 -16.28 -10.20 3.50
N VAL A 94 -16.85 -11.27 2.95
CA VAL A 94 -17.34 -11.35 1.56
C VAL A 94 -18.83 -11.62 1.58
N GLY A 95 -19.62 -10.68 1.07
CA GLY A 95 -21.07 -10.69 1.24
C GLY A 95 -21.44 -10.63 2.72
N SER A 96 -21.91 -11.75 3.27
CA SER A 96 -22.25 -11.90 4.69
C SER A 96 -21.32 -12.84 5.47
N GLU A 97 -20.31 -13.41 4.82
CA GLU A 97 -19.41 -14.40 5.42
C GLU A 97 -18.10 -13.75 5.83
N THR A 98 -17.76 -13.83 7.11
CA THR A 98 -16.42 -13.48 7.61
C THR A 98 -15.45 -14.60 7.26
N ILE A 99 -14.54 -14.33 6.33
CA ILE A 99 -13.56 -15.30 5.84
C ILE A 99 -12.25 -15.25 6.62
N PHE A 100 -12.02 -14.17 7.37
CA PHE A 100 -10.86 -13.98 8.23
C PHE A 100 -11.18 -12.99 9.36
N ASP A 101 -10.69 -13.30 10.56
CA ASP A 101 -10.67 -12.42 11.71
C ASP A 101 -9.43 -12.76 12.56
N GLY A 102 -8.47 -11.85 12.63
CA GLY A 102 -7.18 -12.15 13.23
C GLY A 102 -6.14 -11.06 13.02
N LYS A 103 -4.89 -11.36 13.38
CA LYS A 103 -3.78 -10.41 13.20
C LYS A 103 -3.39 -10.32 11.73
N TYR A 104 -3.32 -9.10 11.20
CA TYR A 104 -2.94 -8.92 9.80
C TYR A 104 -1.45 -9.24 9.55
N TRP A 105 -0.61 -9.17 10.59
CA TRP A 105 0.80 -9.51 10.47
C TRP A 105 1.04 -10.99 10.19
N ASP A 106 0.20 -11.88 10.72
CA ASP A 106 0.36 -13.33 10.49
C ASP A 106 0.24 -13.65 9.00
N ILE A 107 -0.76 -13.07 8.31
CA ILE A 107 -0.94 -13.30 6.87
C ILE A 107 0.15 -12.63 6.01
N LEU A 108 0.59 -11.41 6.37
CA LEU A 108 1.67 -10.74 5.64
C LEU A 108 2.98 -11.50 5.76
N ASP A 109 3.24 -12.08 6.92
CA ASP A 109 4.44 -12.86 7.20
C ASP A 109 4.41 -14.21 6.45
N ASP A 110 3.25 -14.87 6.39
CA ASP A 110 3.04 -16.06 5.55
C ASP A 110 3.20 -15.72 4.05
N ALA A 111 2.69 -14.58 3.59
CA ALA A 111 2.87 -14.09 2.21
C ALA A 111 4.34 -13.91 1.83
N VAL A 112 5.15 -13.32 2.73
CA VAL A 112 6.59 -13.13 2.50
C VAL A 112 7.34 -14.46 2.44
N ARG A 113 6.89 -15.47 3.19
CA ARG A 113 7.47 -16.82 3.16
C ARG A 113 7.00 -17.67 1.97
N GLY A 114 5.87 -17.32 1.37
CA GLY A 114 5.22 -18.10 0.34
C GLY A 114 4.36 -19.25 0.89
N ASP A 115 3.83 -19.08 2.11
CA ASP A 115 3.06 -20.08 2.86
C ASP A 115 1.53 -19.82 2.84
N LEU A 116 1.04 -18.96 1.92
CA LEU A 116 -0.39 -18.66 1.74
C LEU A 116 -1.24 -19.84 1.25
#